data_AF-C0P4W2-F1
#
_entry.id   AF-C0P4W2-F1
#
_cell.length_a   1.000
_cell.length_b   1.000
_cell.length_c   1.000
_cell.angle_alpha   90.00
_cell.angle_beta   90.00
_cell.angle_gamma   90.00
#
_symmetry.space_group_name_H-M   'P 1'
#
loop_
_entity.id
_entity.type
_entity.pdbx_description
1 polymer ?
#
loop_
_entity_poly.entity_id
_entity_poly.type
_entity_poly.pdbx_seq_one_letter_code
_entity_poly.pdbx_strand_id
1 'polypeptide(L)'
;MFQRPRCLYRCLMYMHTLLLLLVGVVAKFGVTVGKMDWLQDRSSWSLASLDGKDLGYFDYVVATDKNIASPAFSGLTGRPPPLDLSSFPRLPTALQDIPVRPCFALMVAFSEPLATVPVHGFSFNNSNSLSWAFCNSSKPGRACVPPNRQSWVLHSTTEYASKVINNIGPRKPSAEALAKVAEELFREFQATGLSIPRPIFLKAHRWGAAFPAIAISGDDKCVWDKSTNLAICGDFCTSPSVEGAVLSATRGVSEILECLRCPSSI
;
A
#
# COMPACT_ATOMS: atom_id res chain seq x y z
N MET A 1 -20.82 -6.05 22.32
CA MET A 1 -21.71 -4.93 21.95
C MET A 1 -21.23 -4.38 20.61
N PHE A 2 -21.90 -4.77 19.52
CA PHE A 2 -21.48 -4.46 18.15
C PHE A 2 -21.92 -3.03 17.77
N GLN A 3 -20.99 -2.09 17.62
CA GLN A 3 -21.30 -0.80 17.02
C GLN A 3 -21.30 -0.94 15.49
N ARG A 4 -22.39 -0.51 14.84
CA ARG A 4 -22.46 -0.35 13.39
C ARG A 4 -21.85 1.00 13.00
N PRO A 5 -20.78 1.07 12.19
CA PRO A 5 -20.33 2.33 11.63
C PRO A 5 -21.23 2.76 10.47
N ARG A 6 -21.59 4.05 10.45
CA ARG A 6 -22.19 4.73 9.30
C ARG A 6 -21.09 4.95 8.25
N CYS A 7 -21.46 4.78 6.97
CA CYS A 7 -20.66 5.08 5.77
C CYS A 7 -19.43 4.20 5.48
N LEU A 8 -19.66 3.03 4.86
CA LEU A 8 -18.66 2.38 3.98
C LEU A 8 -19.31 1.62 2.81
N TYR A 9 -20.53 2.00 2.42
CA TYR A 9 -21.35 1.29 1.43
C TYR A 9 -21.37 2.01 0.07
N ARG A 10 -20.22 2.28 -0.57
CA ARG A 10 -20.22 2.56 -2.02
C ARG A 10 -18.88 2.60 -2.78
N CYS A 11 -17.87 1.83 -2.36
CA CYS A 11 -16.68 1.59 -3.20
C CYS A 11 -16.18 0.16 -3.04
N LEU A 12 -16.94 -0.80 -3.57
CA LEU A 12 -16.52 -2.21 -3.65
C LEU A 12 -16.63 -2.70 -5.10
N MET A 13 -16.11 -1.90 -6.05
CA MET A 13 -15.49 -2.48 -7.24
C MET A 13 -14.02 -2.81 -6.90
N TYR A 14 -13.62 -4.02 -7.25
CA TYR A 14 -12.37 -4.68 -6.93
C TYR A 14 -11.12 -3.78 -6.92
N MET A 15 -10.31 -3.85 -5.86
CA MET A 15 -9.03 -3.10 -5.80
C MET A 15 -8.04 -3.46 -6.92
N HIS A 16 -8.06 -4.69 -7.45
CA HIS A 16 -7.24 -5.06 -8.61
C HIS A 16 -7.88 -4.65 -9.96
N THR A 17 -9.22 -4.70 -10.10
CA THR A 17 -9.88 -4.32 -11.36
C THR A 17 -9.82 -2.81 -11.59
N LEU A 18 -9.79 -2.00 -10.53
CA LEU A 18 -9.57 -0.55 -10.64
C LEU A 18 -8.20 -0.20 -11.27
N LEU A 19 -7.21 -1.10 -11.15
CA LEU A 19 -5.84 -0.89 -11.65
C LEU A 19 -5.65 -1.29 -13.13
N LEU A 20 -6.67 -1.82 -13.81
CA LEU A 20 -6.55 -2.33 -15.19
C LEU A 20 -6.67 -1.26 -16.30
N LEU A 21 -6.48 0.02 -15.97
CA LEU A 21 -6.51 1.13 -16.93
C LEU A 21 -5.15 1.29 -17.64
N LEU A 22 -4.78 0.35 -18.53
CA LEU A 22 -3.47 0.35 -19.20
C LEU A 22 -3.53 0.39 -20.73
N VAL A 23 -4.67 0.72 -21.34
CA VAL A 23 -4.75 0.80 -22.81
C VAL A 23 -3.84 1.93 -23.31
N GLY A 24 -2.85 1.59 -24.14
CA GLY A 24 -1.88 2.54 -24.68
C GLY A 24 -0.67 2.84 -23.77
N VAL A 25 -0.54 2.16 -22.62
CA VAL A 25 0.57 2.35 -21.68
C VAL A 25 1.51 1.14 -21.72
N VAL A 26 2.81 1.38 -21.87
CA VAL A 26 3.84 0.34 -21.77
C VAL A 26 4.12 0.05 -20.30
N ALA A 27 3.67 -1.11 -19.82
CA ALA A 27 3.94 -1.57 -18.45
C ALA A 27 5.16 -2.52 -18.41
N LYS A 28 6.10 -2.25 -17.49
CA LYS A 28 7.25 -3.13 -17.20
C LYS A 28 7.10 -3.70 -15.79
N PHE A 29 6.94 -5.02 -15.69
CA PHE A 29 6.84 -5.74 -14.41
C PHE A 29 8.15 -6.44 -14.06
N GLY A 30 8.37 -6.71 -12.77
CA GLY A 30 9.61 -7.32 -12.29
C GLY A 30 10.83 -6.38 -12.38
N VAL A 31 10.60 -5.09 -12.60
CA VAL A 31 11.63 -4.05 -12.65
C VAL A 31 11.48 -3.17 -11.43
N THR A 32 12.53 -3.10 -10.61
CA THR A 32 12.64 -2.11 -9.54
C THR A 32 13.52 -0.97 -10.04
N VAL A 33 13.01 0.26 -10.03
CA VAL A 33 13.85 1.44 -10.30
C VAL A 33 14.85 1.56 -9.15
N GLY A 34 16.14 1.56 -9.49
CA GLY A 34 17.24 1.61 -8.54
C GLY A 34 17.98 2.94 -8.51
N LYS A 35 17.84 3.76 -9.57
CA LYS A 35 18.45 5.08 -9.66
C LYS A 35 17.63 6.01 -10.54
N MET A 36 17.55 7.27 -10.13
CA MET A 36 16.86 8.36 -10.82
C MET A 36 17.80 9.58 -10.84
N ASP A 37 18.29 9.96 -12.01
CA ASP A 37 19.18 11.12 -12.16
C ASP A 37 18.52 12.16 -13.08
N TRP A 38 18.55 13.43 -12.68
CA TRP A 38 18.20 14.53 -13.57
C TRP A 38 19.43 14.99 -14.35
N LEU A 39 19.36 14.92 -15.69
CA LEU A 39 20.44 15.35 -16.58
C LEU A 39 20.18 16.79 -17.04
N GLN A 40 20.88 17.74 -16.42
CA GLN A 40 20.66 19.17 -16.66
C GLN A 40 20.96 19.61 -18.10
N ASP A 41 21.94 19.00 -18.76
CA ASP A 41 22.33 19.26 -20.15
C ASP A 41 21.24 18.85 -21.15
N ARG A 42 20.44 17.83 -20.80
CA ARG A 42 19.36 17.30 -21.65
C ARG A 42 17.97 17.71 -21.19
N SER A 43 17.86 18.29 -20.00
CA SER A 43 16.58 18.56 -19.33
C SER A 43 15.67 17.32 -19.29
N SER A 44 16.25 16.17 -18.95
CA SER A 44 15.58 14.87 -18.94
C SER A 44 16.02 14.01 -17.76
N TRP A 45 15.13 13.15 -17.29
CA TRP A 45 15.45 12.08 -16.34
C TRP A 45 16.13 10.90 -17.02
N SER A 46 17.12 10.32 -16.35
CA SER A 46 17.72 9.03 -16.66
C SER A 46 17.33 8.04 -15.56
N LEU A 47 16.72 6.91 -15.94
CA LEU A 47 16.31 5.88 -14.99
C LEU A 47 17.14 4.60 -15.18
N ALA A 48 17.59 4.01 -14.09
CA ALA A 48 18.21 2.69 -14.11
C ALA A 48 17.51 1.75 -13.12
N SER A 49 17.47 0.47 -13.44
CA SER A 49 16.95 -0.56 -12.55
C SER A 49 17.91 -0.84 -11.40
N LEU A 50 17.43 -1.55 -10.38
CA LEU A 50 18.22 -1.97 -9.22
C LEU A 50 19.43 -2.86 -9.60
N ASP A 51 19.31 -3.64 -10.68
CA ASP A 51 20.41 -4.43 -11.27
C ASP A 51 21.30 -3.62 -12.24
N GLY A 52 21.05 -2.31 -12.39
CA GLY A 52 21.89 -1.39 -13.17
C GLY A 52 21.58 -1.35 -14.66
N LYS A 53 20.46 -1.92 -15.13
CA LYS A 53 20.05 -1.81 -16.53
C LYS A 53 19.46 -0.45 -16.79
N ASP A 54 19.81 0.12 -17.94
CA ASP A 54 19.19 1.35 -18.44
C ASP A 54 17.70 1.12 -18.71
N LEU A 55 16.85 2.00 -18.16
CA LEU A 55 15.40 1.99 -18.36
C LEU A 55 14.93 3.07 -19.33
N GLY A 56 15.82 3.98 -19.74
CA GLY A 56 15.60 5.03 -20.71
C GLY A 56 15.58 6.44 -20.11
N TYR A 57 15.31 7.39 -21.00
CA TYR A 57 15.21 8.81 -20.70
C TYR A 57 13.76 9.30 -20.75
N PHE A 58 13.40 10.24 -19.87
CA PHE A 58 12.04 10.76 -19.75
C PHE A 58 12.03 12.26 -19.49
N ASP A 59 11.16 13.00 -20.18
CA ASP A 59 11.02 14.45 -19.98
C ASP A 59 10.34 14.79 -18.64
N TYR A 60 9.44 13.91 -18.19
CA TYR A 60 8.69 14.01 -16.94
C TYR A 60 8.72 12.68 -16.19
N VAL A 61 8.73 12.74 -14.86
CA VAL A 61 8.62 11.56 -14.00
C VAL A 61 7.50 11.75 -12.99
N VAL A 62 6.65 10.73 -12.85
CA VAL A 62 5.66 10.62 -11.78
C VAL A 62 6.05 9.48 -10.86
N ALA A 63 6.54 9.80 -9.68
CA ALA A 63 6.96 8.84 -8.68
C ALA A 63 5.83 8.55 -7.68
N THR A 64 5.40 7.29 -7.60
CA THR A 64 4.21 6.88 -6.84
C THR A 64 4.50 6.03 -5.60
N ASP A 65 5.78 5.85 -5.27
CA ASP A 65 6.23 5.06 -4.13
C ASP A 65 7.01 5.95 -3.16
N LYS A 66 6.62 5.94 -1.87
CA LYS A 66 7.31 6.69 -0.82
C LYS A 66 8.77 6.28 -0.63
N ASN A 67 9.15 5.08 -1.06
CA ASN A 67 10.49 4.53 -0.83
C ASN A 67 11.53 5.09 -1.81
N ILE A 68 11.13 5.91 -2.79
CA ILE A 68 12.05 6.52 -3.77
C ILE A 68 13.18 7.31 -3.11
N ALA A 69 12.96 7.87 -1.92
CA ALA A 69 13.92 8.68 -1.18
C ALA A 69 14.17 8.15 0.24
N SER A 70 13.51 7.06 0.64
CA SER A 70 13.55 6.58 2.02
C SER A 70 14.74 5.64 2.26
N PRO A 71 15.49 5.79 3.38
CA PRO A 71 16.52 4.83 3.78
C PRO A 71 16.00 3.40 4.00
N ALA A 72 14.68 3.23 4.17
CA ALA A 72 14.05 1.91 4.21
C ALA A 72 14.33 1.09 2.94
N PHE A 73 14.47 1.76 1.78
CA PHE A 73 14.88 1.13 0.53
C PHE A 73 16.24 0.43 0.68
N SER A 74 17.20 1.09 1.33
CA SER A 74 18.53 0.53 1.58
C SER A 74 18.49 -0.69 2.49
N GLY A 75 17.65 -0.68 3.53
CA GLY A 75 17.46 -1.83 4.40
C GLY A 75 16.87 -3.06 3.67
N LEU A 76 16.07 -2.83 2.63
CA LEU A 76 15.43 -3.88 1.84
C LEU A 76 16.30 -4.39 0.69
N THR A 77 17.06 -3.51 0.03
CA THR A 77 17.76 -3.81 -1.23
C THR A 77 19.29 -3.86 -1.10
N GLY A 78 19.86 -3.29 -0.04
CA GLY A 78 21.31 -3.09 0.09
C GLY A 78 21.88 -2.00 -0.83
N ARG A 79 21.03 -1.19 -1.47
CA ARG A 79 21.42 -0.07 -2.36
C ARG A 79 20.85 1.25 -1.82
N PRO A 80 21.46 2.41 -2.10
CA PRO A 80 20.87 3.70 -1.75
C PRO A 80 19.47 3.87 -2.38
N PRO A 81 18.62 4.76 -1.84
CA PRO A 81 17.33 5.06 -2.43
C PRO A 81 17.49 5.57 -3.87
N PRO A 82 16.51 5.31 -4.77
CA PRO A 82 16.60 5.70 -6.17
C PRO A 82 16.81 7.20 -6.41
N LEU A 83 16.21 8.05 -5.58
CA LEU A 83 16.28 9.51 -5.64
C LEU A 83 17.14 10.03 -4.48
N ASP A 84 18.30 10.60 -4.82
CA ASP A 84 19.17 11.26 -3.86
C ASP A 84 18.70 12.70 -3.59
N LEU A 85 17.97 12.89 -2.49
CA LEU A 85 17.44 14.22 -2.12
C LEU A 85 18.52 15.29 -1.93
N SER A 86 19.80 14.94 -1.71
CA SER A 86 20.86 15.94 -1.62
C SER A 86 21.03 16.74 -2.93
N SER A 87 20.67 16.14 -4.06
CA SER A 87 20.66 16.78 -5.37
C SER A 87 19.38 17.59 -5.65
N PHE A 88 18.37 17.51 -4.78
CA PHE A 88 17.06 18.13 -4.97
C PHE A 88 16.60 18.88 -3.71
N PRO A 89 17.27 19.99 -3.32
CA PRO A 89 17.02 20.69 -2.05
C PRO A 89 15.63 21.34 -1.95
N ARG A 90 14.89 21.44 -3.06
CA ARG A 90 13.50 21.92 -3.08
C ARG A 90 12.49 20.86 -2.65
N LEU A 91 12.87 19.59 -2.65
CA LEU A 91 11.98 18.51 -2.26
C LEU A 91 11.86 18.45 -0.73
N PRO A 92 10.67 18.14 -0.18
CA PRO A 92 10.48 18.02 1.26
C PRO A 92 11.36 16.92 1.85
N THR A 93 12.11 17.23 2.90
CA THR A 93 12.93 16.25 3.64
C THR A 93 12.10 15.15 4.27
N ALA A 94 10.80 15.39 4.53
CA ALA A 94 9.84 14.39 4.99
C ALA A 94 9.75 13.14 4.09
N LEU A 95 10.14 13.24 2.82
CA LEU A 95 10.21 12.08 1.90
C LEU A 95 11.20 11.00 2.35
N GLN A 96 12.20 11.34 3.17
CA GLN A 96 13.15 10.35 3.70
C GLN A 96 12.50 9.45 4.74
N ASP A 97 11.61 9.99 5.57
CA ASP A 97 11.01 9.26 6.68
C ASP A 97 9.53 9.62 6.84
N ILE A 98 8.70 8.99 6.00
CA ILE A 98 7.26 9.03 6.16
C ILE A 98 6.88 7.90 7.14
N PRO A 99 6.43 8.23 8.37
CA PRO A 99 6.03 7.22 9.34
C PRO A 99 4.85 6.39 8.79
N VAL A 100 4.87 5.10 9.09
CA VAL A 100 3.86 4.15 8.60
C VAL A 100 3.29 3.28 9.70
N ARG A 101 2.04 2.86 9.50
CA ARG A 101 1.35 1.88 10.33
C ARG A 101 1.38 0.53 9.62
N PRO A 102 2.15 -0.45 10.11
CA PRO A 102 2.13 -1.80 9.55
C PRO A 102 0.84 -2.54 9.89
N CYS A 103 0.54 -3.59 9.13
CA CYS A 103 -0.60 -4.46 9.36
C CYS A 103 -0.28 -5.89 8.91
N PHE A 104 -0.78 -6.89 9.64
CA PHE A 104 -0.89 -8.25 9.12
C PHE A 104 -2.34 -8.50 8.69
N ALA A 105 -2.51 -9.05 7.48
CA ALA A 105 -3.79 -9.54 7.00
C ALA A 105 -3.82 -11.07 7.14
N LEU A 106 -4.72 -11.58 7.98
CA LEU A 106 -5.04 -12.99 8.06
C LEU A 106 -6.14 -13.32 7.06
N MET A 107 -5.85 -14.22 6.14
CA MET A 107 -6.81 -14.82 5.22
C MET A 107 -7.21 -16.19 5.76
N VAL A 108 -8.51 -16.39 5.97
CA VAL A 108 -9.05 -17.64 6.51
C VAL A 108 -10.24 -18.10 5.68
N ALA A 109 -10.35 -19.40 5.44
CA ALA A 109 -11.53 -20.00 4.80
C ALA A 109 -12.05 -21.19 5.59
N PHE A 110 -13.37 -21.33 5.62
CA PHE A 110 -14.11 -22.38 6.31
C PHE A 110 -14.84 -23.25 5.29
N SER A 111 -15.04 -24.52 5.64
CA SER A 111 -15.80 -25.48 4.83
C SER A 111 -17.29 -25.14 4.77
N GLU A 112 -17.79 -24.50 5.82
CA GLU A 112 -19.18 -24.06 6.00
C GLU A 112 -19.20 -22.58 6.43
N PRO A 113 -20.29 -21.82 6.18
CA PRO A 113 -20.39 -20.44 6.63
C PRO A 113 -20.47 -20.34 8.16
N LEU A 114 -19.93 -19.26 8.72
CA LEU A 114 -19.96 -19.01 10.16
C LEU A 114 -21.37 -18.61 10.63
N ALA A 115 -22.19 -19.58 10.98
CA ALA A 115 -23.59 -19.38 11.38
C ALA A 115 -23.77 -18.42 12.57
N THR A 116 -22.79 -18.35 13.49
CA THR A 116 -22.86 -17.49 14.68
C THR A 116 -22.45 -16.03 14.42
N VAL A 117 -22.07 -15.67 13.20
CA VAL A 117 -21.63 -14.31 12.85
C VAL A 117 -22.66 -13.66 11.91
N PRO A 118 -23.62 -12.88 12.45
CA PRO A 118 -24.78 -12.39 11.68
C PRO A 118 -24.48 -11.15 10.83
N VAL A 119 -23.20 -10.81 10.65
CA VAL A 119 -22.75 -9.60 9.95
C VAL A 119 -21.61 -9.95 9.01
N HIS A 120 -21.42 -9.14 7.97
CA HIS A 120 -20.32 -9.32 7.02
C HIS A 120 -19.02 -8.62 7.41
N GLY A 121 -19.00 -7.87 8.51
CA GLY A 121 -17.77 -7.29 9.05
C GLY A 121 -18.00 -6.60 10.38
N PHE A 122 -16.95 -6.52 11.19
CA PHE A 122 -16.97 -5.95 12.53
C PHE A 122 -15.56 -5.57 13.01
N SER A 123 -15.49 -4.63 13.95
CA SER A 123 -14.27 -4.22 14.64
C SER A 123 -14.07 -4.99 15.95
N PHE A 124 -12.82 -5.12 16.37
CA PHE A 124 -12.44 -5.64 17.67
C PHE A 124 -12.09 -4.45 18.58
N ASN A 125 -12.80 -4.29 19.70
CA ASN A 125 -12.57 -3.15 20.60
C ASN A 125 -11.60 -3.48 21.76
N ASN A 126 -11.49 -4.75 22.14
CA ASN A 126 -10.68 -5.20 23.28
C ASN A 126 -9.63 -6.25 22.89
N SER A 127 -9.20 -6.24 21.62
CA SER A 127 -8.15 -7.14 21.15
C SER A 127 -6.84 -6.38 21.03
N ASN A 128 -5.76 -6.98 21.54
CA ASN A 128 -4.42 -6.44 21.35
C ASN A 128 -3.85 -6.78 19.96
N SER A 129 -4.43 -7.76 19.27
CA SER A 129 -3.86 -8.34 18.05
C SER A 129 -4.70 -8.13 16.81
N LEU A 130 -6.03 -8.09 16.92
CA LEU A 130 -6.96 -7.89 15.80
C LEU A 130 -7.67 -6.53 15.91
N SER A 131 -7.90 -5.88 14.76
CA SER A 131 -8.60 -4.60 14.68
C SER A 131 -9.93 -4.71 13.91
N TRP A 132 -9.95 -5.53 12.86
CA TRP A 132 -11.08 -5.64 11.95
C TRP A 132 -11.21 -7.04 11.35
N ALA A 133 -12.44 -7.47 11.09
CA ALA A 133 -12.74 -8.66 10.31
C ALA A 133 -13.80 -8.35 9.25
N PHE A 134 -13.67 -8.97 8.08
CA PHE A 134 -14.66 -8.85 7.00
C PHE A 134 -14.82 -10.16 6.22
N CYS A 135 -16.06 -10.55 5.96
CA CYS A 135 -16.45 -11.69 5.15
C CYS A 135 -16.16 -11.40 3.68
N ASN A 136 -15.01 -11.86 3.18
CA ASN A 136 -14.60 -11.64 1.81
C ASN A 136 -15.56 -12.24 0.78
N SER A 137 -16.23 -13.34 1.12
CA SER A 137 -17.27 -13.97 0.27
C SER A 137 -18.53 -13.14 0.10
N SER A 138 -18.78 -12.15 0.98
CA SER A 138 -19.94 -11.25 0.86
C SER A 138 -19.76 -10.14 -0.19
N LYS A 139 -18.56 -9.98 -0.74
CA LYS A 139 -18.30 -8.96 -1.77
C LYS A 139 -18.99 -9.33 -3.09
N PRO A 140 -19.52 -8.36 -3.84
CA PRO A 140 -20.10 -8.61 -5.16
C PRO A 140 -19.16 -9.43 -6.07
N GLY A 141 -19.71 -10.45 -6.73
CA GLY A 141 -18.97 -11.35 -7.61
C GLY A 141 -17.92 -12.24 -6.92
N ARG A 142 -17.97 -12.43 -5.59
CA ARG A 142 -17.10 -13.33 -4.83
C ARG A 142 -17.84 -14.49 -4.14
N ALA A 143 -19.03 -14.84 -4.64
CA ALA A 143 -19.72 -16.04 -4.18
C ALA A 143 -18.78 -17.25 -4.33
N CYS A 144 -18.61 -18.01 -3.25
CA CYS A 144 -17.70 -19.16 -3.27
C CYS A 144 -18.30 -20.31 -4.07
N VAL A 145 -17.43 -21.07 -4.73
CA VAL A 145 -17.76 -22.36 -5.34
C VAL A 145 -16.86 -23.41 -4.68
N PRO A 146 -17.43 -24.43 -3.99
CA PRO A 146 -18.86 -24.67 -3.73
C PRO A 146 -19.50 -23.60 -2.80
N PRO A 147 -20.84 -23.42 -2.87
CA PRO A 147 -21.57 -22.32 -2.21
C PRO A 147 -21.56 -22.38 -0.68
N ASN A 148 -21.19 -23.53 -0.11
CA ASN A 148 -21.06 -23.72 1.33
C ASN A 148 -19.75 -23.16 1.90
N ARG A 149 -18.76 -22.77 1.10
CA ARG A 149 -17.52 -22.19 1.65
C ARG A 149 -17.68 -20.72 1.96
N GLN A 150 -17.00 -20.28 3.02
CA GLN A 150 -16.93 -18.87 3.39
C GLN A 150 -15.50 -18.46 3.70
N SER A 151 -15.08 -17.31 3.17
CA SER A 151 -13.76 -16.73 3.39
C SER A 151 -13.86 -15.40 4.13
N TRP A 152 -12.91 -15.16 5.03
CA TRP A 152 -12.78 -13.94 5.80
C TRP A 152 -11.36 -13.39 5.68
N VAL A 153 -11.26 -12.07 5.77
CA VAL A 153 -9.98 -11.36 5.95
C VAL A 153 -10.06 -10.61 7.26
N LEU A 154 -9.06 -10.81 8.10
CA LEU A 154 -8.91 -10.13 9.38
C LEU A 154 -7.63 -9.29 9.34
N HIS A 155 -7.68 -8.10 9.90
CA HIS A 155 -6.54 -7.20 10.01
C HIS A 155 -6.06 -7.15 11.46
N SER A 156 -4.75 -7.16 11.62
CA SER A 156 -4.15 -6.96 12.93
C SER A 156 -4.28 -5.50 13.40
N THR A 157 -4.00 -5.26 14.67
CA THR A 157 -3.67 -3.93 15.16
C THR A 157 -2.30 -3.48 14.62
N THR A 158 -2.03 -2.17 14.68
CA THR A 158 -0.72 -1.61 14.30
C THR A 158 0.34 -2.05 15.31
N GLU A 159 -0.04 -2.07 16.59
CA GLU A 159 0.81 -2.35 17.74
C GLU A 159 1.33 -3.80 17.69
N TYR A 160 0.44 -4.76 17.43
CA TYR A 160 0.84 -6.16 17.22
C TYR A 160 1.76 -6.30 16.02
N ALA A 161 1.42 -5.67 14.89
CA ALA A 161 2.23 -5.77 13.68
C ALA A 161 3.64 -5.20 13.89
N SER A 162 3.75 -4.03 14.52
CA SER A 162 5.04 -3.41 14.87
C SER A 162 5.87 -4.31 15.78
N LYS A 163 5.27 -4.87 16.83
CA LYS A 163 5.96 -5.80 17.75
C LYS A 163 6.51 -7.03 17.02
N VAL A 164 5.70 -7.68 16.19
CA VAL A 164 6.12 -8.85 15.42
C VAL A 164 7.22 -8.48 14.44
N ILE A 165 7.08 -7.37 13.72
CA ILE A 165 8.07 -6.88 12.75
C ILE A 165 9.42 -6.59 13.41
N ASN A 166 9.42 -5.94 14.58
CA ASN A 166 10.65 -5.64 15.31
C ASN A 166 11.39 -6.93 15.73
N ASN A 167 10.66 -8.01 16.00
CA ASN A 167 11.26 -9.29 16.35
C ASN A 167 11.79 -10.08 15.13
N ILE A 168 11.07 -10.06 14.00
CA ILE A 168 11.44 -10.84 12.79
C ILE A 168 12.32 -10.06 11.81
N GLY A 169 12.45 -8.75 11.99
CA GLY A 169 13.25 -7.85 11.17
C GLY A 169 12.52 -7.27 9.94
N PRO A 170 13.19 -6.36 9.20
CA PRO A 170 12.58 -5.61 8.09
C PRO A 170 12.46 -6.43 6.81
N ARG A 171 13.22 -7.52 6.67
CA ARG A 171 13.23 -8.36 5.47
C ARG A 171 11.96 -9.20 5.35
N LYS A 172 11.76 -9.78 4.16
CA LYS A 172 10.65 -10.70 3.88
C LYS A 172 10.63 -11.83 4.93
N PRO A 173 9.54 -11.97 5.70
CA PRO A 173 9.40 -13.04 6.68
C PRO A 173 9.47 -14.43 6.04
N SER A 174 9.97 -15.43 6.78
CA SER A 174 9.90 -16.83 6.36
C SER A 174 8.46 -17.34 6.36
N ALA A 175 8.22 -18.45 5.66
CA ALA A 175 6.90 -19.09 5.63
C ALA A 175 6.47 -19.54 7.03
N GLU A 176 7.39 -20.05 7.83
CA GLU A 176 7.17 -20.51 9.21
C GLU A 176 6.83 -19.33 10.12
N ALA A 177 7.51 -18.19 9.97
CA ALA A 177 7.20 -16.99 10.73
C ALA A 177 5.78 -16.49 10.42
N LEU A 178 5.37 -16.47 9.14
CA LEU A 178 4.01 -16.10 8.76
C LEU A 178 2.96 -17.12 9.20
N ALA A 179 3.29 -18.41 9.21
CA ALA A 179 2.41 -19.45 9.74
C ALA A 179 2.15 -19.24 11.24
N LYS A 180 3.18 -18.92 12.03
CA LYS A 180 3.03 -18.58 13.46
C LYS A 180 2.11 -17.37 13.66
N VAL A 181 2.33 -16.29 12.90
CA VAL A 181 1.44 -15.11 12.94
C VAL A 181 0.00 -15.48 12.57
N ALA A 182 -0.18 -16.32 11.55
CA ALA A 182 -1.51 -16.75 11.14
C ALA A 182 -2.24 -17.52 12.25
N GLU A 183 -1.55 -18.44 12.93
CA GLU A 183 -2.08 -19.19 14.06
C GLU A 183 -2.38 -18.28 15.27
N GLU A 184 -1.52 -17.33 15.59
CA GLU A 184 -1.73 -16.36 16.68
C GLU A 184 -2.97 -15.48 16.44
N LEU A 185 -3.07 -14.89 15.25
CA LEU A 185 -4.24 -14.08 14.88
C LEU A 185 -5.52 -14.92 14.81
N PHE A 186 -5.42 -16.19 14.39
CA PHE A 186 -6.57 -17.09 14.37
C PHE A 186 -7.03 -17.46 15.79
N ARG A 187 -6.12 -17.73 16.73
CA ARG A 187 -6.46 -17.96 18.15
C ARG A 187 -7.18 -16.77 18.75
N GLU A 188 -6.73 -15.55 18.44
CA GLU A 188 -7.41 -14.32 18.87
C GLU A 188 -8.85 -14.25 18.31
N PHE A 189 -9.04 -14.66 17.05
CA PHE A 189 -10.38 -14.72 16.47
C PHE A 189 -11.28 -15.76 17.17
N GLN A 190 -10.73 -16.92 17.55
CA GLN A 190 -11.45 -17.93 18.33
C GLN A 190 -11.79 -17.46 19.75
N ALA A 191 -10.97 -16.58 20.34
CA ALA A 191 -11.18 -16.03 21.68
C ALA A 191 -12.33 -15.00 21.78
N THR A 192 -12.99 -14.67 20.65
CA THR A 192 -14.13 -13.73 20.63
C THR A 192 -15.41 -14.26 21.29
N GLY A 193 -15.44 -15.55 21.66
CA GLY A 193 -16.65 -16.23 22.15
C GLY A 193 -17.62 -16.64 21.03
N LEU A 194 -17.28 -16.36 19.76
CA LEU A 194 -18.00 -16.85 18.60
C LEU A 194 -17.64 -18.32 18.34
N SER A 195 -18.55 -19.09 17.74
CA SER A 195 -18.24 -20.46 17.32
C SER A 195 -17.44 -20.43 16.03
N ILE A 196 -16.11 -20.34 16.15
CA ILE A 196 -15.17 -20.29 15.03
C ILE A 196 -14.51 -21.68 14.86
N PRO A 197 -14.91 -22.48 13.86
CA PRO A 197 -14.38 -23.82 13.65
C PRO A 197 -12.95 -23.78 13.10
N ARG A 198 -12.29 -24.94 13.04
CA ARG A 198 -10.99 -25.05 12.37
C ARG A 198 -11.12 -24.71 10.88
N PRO A 199 -10.24 -23.86 10.32
CA PRO A 199 -10.33 -23.47 8.92
C PRO A 199 -9.72 -24.54 8.01
N ILE A 200 -10.19 -24.55 6.76
CA ILE A 200 -9.62 -25.35 5.66
C ILE A 200 -8.49 -24.61 4.94
N PHE A 201 -8.34 -23.31 5.20
CA PHE A 201 -7.24 -22.49 4.70
C PHE A 201 -6.91 -21.40 5.71
N LEU A 202 -5.61 -21.20 5.96
CA LEU A 202 -5.12 -20.19 6.88
C LEU A 202 -3.78 -19.63 6.37
N LYS A 203 -3.70 -18.30 6.21
CA LYS A 203 -2.47 -17.64 5.75
C LYS A 203 -2.40 -16.20 6.23
N ALA A 204 -1.27 -15.78 6.77
CA ALA A 204 -0.98 -14.38 7.05
C ALA A 204 -0.18 -13.73 5.91
N HIS A 205 -0.41 -12.44 5.71
CA HIS A 205 0.37 -11.57 4.84
C HIS A 205 0.81 -10.33 5.60
N ARG A 206 2.08 -9.93 5.44
CA ARG A 206 2.65 -8.74 6.08
C ARG A 206 2.57 -7.53 5.14
N TRP A 207 1.90 -6.48 5.58
CA TRP A 207 2.01 -5.13 5.04
C TRP A 207 2.90 -4.29 5.96
N GLY A 208 4.20 -4.24 5.68
CA GLY A 208 5.18 -3.56 6.54
C GLY A 208 5.06 -2.03 6.55
N ALA A 209 4.40 -1.47 5.54
CA ALA A 209 4.13 -0.05 5.38
C ALA A 209 2.70 0.13 4.84
N ALA A 210 1.71 -0.43 5.57
CA ALA A 210 0.34 -0.57 5.07
C ALA A 210 -0.35 0.79 4.86
N PHE A 211 -0.14 1.72 5.78
CA PHE A 211 -0.76 3.04 5.76
C PHE A 211 0.26 4.11 6.16
N PRO A 212 0.37 5.23 5.45
CA PRO A 212 1.06 6.40 5.97
C PRO A 212 0.37 6.88 7.25
N ALA A 213 1.16 7.34 8.22
CA ALA A 213 0.67 7.90 9.48
C ALA A 213 0.44 9.41 9.39
N ILE A 214 1.05 10.08 8.42
CA ILE A 214 0.92 11.51 8.14
C ILE A 214 0.76 11.74 6.64
N ALA A 215 0.26 12.92 6.27
CA ALA A 215 0.28 13.41 4.90
C ALA A 215 1.40 14.45 4.75
N ILE A 216 2.23 14.33 3.70
CA ILE A 216 3.40 15.22 3.53
C ILE A 216 3.15 16.46 2.65
N SER A 217 2.03 16.51 1.93
CA SER A 217 1.78 17.56 0.93
C SER A 217 0.61 18.49 1.26
N GLY A 218 -0.05 18.32 2.42
CA GLY A 218 -1.14 19.18 2.85
C GLY A 218 -2.18 19.44 1.75
N ASP A 219 -2.52 20.71 1.52
CA ASP A 219 -3.49 21.15 0.51
C ASP A 219 -3.00 21.02 -0.94
N ASP A 220 -1.68 20.95 -1.15
CA ASP A 220 -1.07 20.77 -2.48
C ASP A 220 -1.30 19.36 -3.02
N LYS A 221 -1.60 18.39 -2.14
CA LYS A 221 -1.95 16.98 -2.43
C LYS A 221 -0.90 16.17 -3.20
N CYS A 222 0.16 16.77 -3.72
CA CYS A 222 1.35 16.12 -4.28
C CYS A 222 2.58 16.99 -4.04
N VAL A 223 3.78 16.45 -4.24
CA VAL A 223 5.00 17.25 -4.35
C VAL A 223 5.28 17.46 -5.83
N TRP A 224 5.37 18.71 -6.26
CA TRP A 224 5.72 19.08 -7.64
C TRP A 224 7.00 19.89 -7.67
N ASP A 225 8.01 19.40 -8.37
CA ASP A 225 9.23 20.15 -8.70
C ASP A 225 9.25 20.47 -10.19
N LYS A 226 8.75 21.67 -10.53
CA LYS A 226 8.71 22.20 -11.89
C LYS A 226 10.10 22.27 -12.55
N SER A 227 11.16 22.46 -11.78
CA SER A 227 12.50 22.63 -12.34
C SER A 227 13.12 21.36 -12.91
N THR A 228 12.64 20.22 -12.41
CA THR A 228 13.10 18.90 -12.81
C THR A 228 11.95 18.08 -13.35
N ASN A 229 10.78 18.66 -13.63
CA ASN A 229 9.62 17.95 -14.17
C ASN A 229 9.21 16.70 -13.36
N LEU A 230 9.37 16.75 -12.03
CA LEU A 230 9.11 15.63 -11.14
C LEU A 230 7.84 15.86 -10.31
N ALA A 231 6.89 14.94 -10.44
CA ALA A 231 5.76 14.83 -9.53
C ALA A 231 5.95 13.61 -8.60
N ILE A 232 5.78 13.81 -7.30
CA ILE A 232 5.71 12.71 -6.32
C ILE A 232 4.30 12.71 -5.75
N CYS A 233 3.61 11.58 -5.90
CA CYS A 233 2.21 11.45 -5.51
C CYS A 233 1.94 10.09 -4.87
N GLY A 234 0.87 10.01 -4.09
CA GLY A 234 0.48 8.79 -3.40
C GLY A 234 -0.47 9.08 -2.25
N ASP A 235 -0.93 8.02 -1.60
CA ASP A 235 -1.74 8.13 -0.39
C ASP A 235 -1.02 8.92 0.72
N PHE A 236 0.32 8.79 0.78
CA PHE A 236 1.19 9.52 1.70
C PHE A 236 1.25 11.04 1.47
N CYS A 237 0.78 11.55 0.34
CA CYS A 237 0.68 12.99 0.10
C CYS A 237 -0.64 13.58 0.64
N THR A 238 -1.68 12.76 0.86
CA THR A 238 -3.04 13.24 1.17
C THR A 238 -3.69 12.52 2.35
N SER A 239 -4.03 11.25 2.18
CA SER A 239 -4.67 10.40 3.19
C SER A 239 -4.42 8.92 2.86
N PRO A 240 -4.35 8.04 3.88
CA PRO A 240 -4.12 6.60 3.72
C PRO A 240 -5.35 5.87 3.15
N SER A 241 -5.78 6.27 1.96
CA SER A 241 -6.98 5.77 1.30
C SER A 241 -6.79 5.71 -0.22
N VAL A 242 -7.62 4.90 -0.88
CA VAL A 242 -7.66 4.82 -2.35
C VAL A 242 -7.99 6.18 -2.96
N GLU A 243 -8.95 6.89 -2.38
CA GLU A 243 -9.34 8.23 -2.82
C GLU A 243 -8.18 9.22 -2.69
N GLY A 244 -7.45 9.18 -1.57
CA GLY A 244 -6.26 10.01 -1.36
C GLY A 244 -5.18 9.77 -2.42
N ALA A 245 -4.86 8.50 -2.71
CA ALA A 245 -3.92 8.15 -3.77
C ALA A 245 -4.35 8.69 -5.14
N VAL A 246 -5.63 8.52 -5.50
CA VAL A 246 -6.19 9.01 -6.79
C VAL A 246 -6.16 10.53 -6.86
N LEU A 247 -6.57 11.23 -5.80
CA LEU A 247 -6.53 12.70 -5.74
C LEU A 247 -5.10 13.24 -5.88
N SER A 248 -4.15 12.61 -5.20
CA SER A 248 -2.74 12.97 -5.28
C SER A 248 -2.18 12.79 -6.69
N ALA A 249 -2.45 11.64 -7.32
CA ALA A 249 -2.00 11.35 -8.68
C ALA A 249 -2.63 12.32 -9.70
N THR A 250 -3.93 12.58 -9.57
CA THR A 250 -4.66 13.51 -10.44
C THR A 250 -4.08 14.91 -10.34
N ARG A 251 -3.72 15.36 -9.13
CA ARG A 251 -3.09 16.67 -8.93
C ARG A 251 -1.70 16.75 -9.59
N GLY A 252 -0.85 15.73 -9.38
CA GLY A 252 0.48 15.68 -10.01
C GLY A 252 0.41 15.66 -11.54
N VAL A 253 -0.55 14.96 -12.13
CA VAL A 253 -0.78 14.98 -13.59
C VAL A 253 -1.28 16.34 -14.06
N SER A 254 -2.14 17.04 -13.29
CA SER A 254 -2.60 18.39 -13.63
C SER A 254 -1.43 19.38 -13.77
N GLU A 255 -0.48 19.35 -12.83
CA GLU A 255 0.72 20.20 -12.85
C GLU A 255 1.55 20.00 -14.14
N ILE A 256 1.72 18.73 -14.53
CA ILE A 256 2.42 18.36 -15.77
C ILE A 256 1.65 18.87 -17.00
N LEU A 257 0.34 18.65 -17.05
CA LEU A 257 -0.50 19.09 -18.17
C LEU A 257 -0.55 20.62 -18.31
N GLU A 258 -0.54 21.36 -17.19
CA GLU A 258 -0.46 22.82 -17.19
C GLU A 258 0.86 23.31 -17.79
N CYS A 259 1.98 22.65 -17.46
CA CYS A 259 3.28 22.95 -18.06
C CYS A 259 3.33 22.64 -19.57
N LEU A 260 2.69 21.56 -20.01
CA LEU A 260 2.61 21.20 -21.44
C LEU A 260 1.73 22.17 -22.25
N ARG A 261 0.70 22.74 -21.64
CA ARG A 261 -0.22 23.70 -22.28
C ARG A 261 0.35 25.11 -22.37
N CYS A 262 1.23 25.47 -21.45
CA CYS A 262 1.96 26.72 -21.45
C CYS A 262 3.44 26.43 -21.69
N PRO A 263 3.85 25.99 -22.91
CA PRO A 263 5.26 25.92 -23.22
C PRO A 263 5.81 27.33 -23.02
N SER A 264 6.70 27.48 -22.05
CA SER A 264 7.39 28.74 -21.78
C SER A 264 7.83 29.30 -23.13
N SER A 265 7.30 30.46 -23.51
CA SER A 265 7.80 31.22 -24.65
C SER A 265 9.27 31.51 -24.37
N ILE A 266 10.15 30.77 -25.05
CA ILE A 266 11.59 31.02 -25.12
C ILE A 266 11.78 32.31 -25.91
#